data_AF-A0A7X3JZU2-F1
#
_entry.id   AF-A0A7X3JZU2-F1
#
_cell.length_a   1.000
_cell.length_b   1.000
_cell.length_c   1.000
_cell.angle_alpha   90.00
_cell.angle_beta   90.00
_cell.angle_gamma   90.00
#
_symmetry.space_group_name_H-M   'P 1'
#
loop_
_entity.id
_entity.type
_entity.pdbx_description
1 polymer ?
#
loop_
_entity_poly.entity_id
_entity_poly.type
_entity_poly.pdbx_seq_one_letter_code
_entity_poly.pdbx_strand_id
1 'polypeptide(L)'
;MNRRLKEYLNFESLKRFLKDNQLKNSGIKSELLDRINDSLENGSLDRDDWESYISNELKYGHNRAIYFSKLNSASLHKVRNRVRLIEALSSAELSFNNFSDYINAFPESEEPELAHLHIYHDDDMVNKVEMCFVNMVMVNKAADEGEFIQVDETDYIWVEIDLTKEVICISLRPRSNTNETSGRTLQLFDKITSLMTDIFSLRYLSNDHMKTTLYTIFRELTSKAEHPYVEKVKLLASEIEEICQKYAADLELPSEKDPVNLPFRFRRLLERALIQNDFYHFKAYSSGKLGTVEKFFYADDTGARVNAAANEGDGIELSDIYFDTRETIDDQRKFNKLWVTWFMPKDFPVRDCNVRLEVTSKYFVLHFYSYLQGAEKNHVLSTIDTFRELQY
;
A
#
# COMPACT_ATOMS: atom_id res chain seq x y z
N MET A 1 15.50 -7.98 25.21
CA MET A 1 14.85 -7.34 24.05
C MET A 1 15.25 -5.87 23.93
N ASN A 2 15.71 -5.46 22.75
CA ASN A 2 16.14 -4.09 22.42
C ASN A 2 15.04 -3.05 22.74
N ARG A 3 15.38 -1.97 23.48
CA ARG A 3 14.45 -0.87 23.82
C ARG A 3 13.81 -0.25 22.56
N ARG A 4 14.56 -0.17 21.46
CA ARG A 4 14.12 0.42 20.18
C ARG A 4 13.09 -0.46 19.47
N LEU A 5 13.22 -1.79 19.56
CA LEU A 5 12.21 -2.72 19.01
C LEU A 5 10.85 -2.56 19.69
N LYS A 6 10.84 -2.23 20.99
CA LYS A 6 9.59 -2.02 21.75
C LYS A 6 8.69 -0.94 21.11
N GLU A 7 9.25 0.04 20.41
CA GLU A 7 8.48 1.11 19.77
C GLU A 7 7.74 0.66 18.49
N TYR A 8 8.13 -0.49 17.94
CA TYR A 8 7.50 -1.05 16.73
C TYR A 8 6.28 -1.92 17.03
N LEU A 9 6.18 -2.45 18.26
CA LEU A 9 5.12 -3.37 18.64
C LEU A 9 3.83 -2.62 18.95
N ASN A 10 2.73 -2.93 18.27
CA ASN A 10 1.45 -2.36 18.61
C ASN A 10 0.92 -2.95 19.93
N PHE A 11 0.36 -2.12 20.81
CA PHE A 11 -0.13 -2.56 22.12
C PHE A 11 -1.31 -3.54 22.03
N GLU A 12 -2.29 -3.27 21.15
CA GLU A 12 -3.44 -4.15 20.97
C GLU A 12 -3.07 -5.45 20.25
N SER A 13 -2.09 -5.39 19.33
CA SER A 13 -1.49 -6.59 18.74
C SER A 13 -0.83 -7.47 19.80
N LEU A 14 -0.05 -6.87 20.70
CA LEU A 14 0.65 -7.57 21.76
C LEU A 14 -0.33 -8.29 22.72
N LYS A 15 -1.45 -7.63 23.05
CA LYS A 15 -2.53 -8.25 23.84
C LYS A 15 -3.16 -9.44 23.13
N ARG A 16 -3.35 -9.34 21.81
CA ARG A 16 -3.92 -10.43 21.00
C ARG A 16 -2.95 -11.60 20.94
N PHE A 17 -1.68 -11.36 20.65
CA PHE A 17 -0.64 -12.40 20.66
C PHE A 17 -0.58 -13.16 21.99
N LEU A 18 -0.60 -12.45 23.12
CA LEU A 18 -0.66 -13.09 24.45
C LEU A 18 -1.94 -13.92 24.62
N LYS A 19 -3.10 -13.41 24.17
CA LYS A 19 -4.37 -14.13 24.23
C LYS A 19 -4.35 -15.42 23.42
N ASP A 20 -3.81 -15.36 22.20
CA ASP A 20 -3.76 -16.47 21.26
C ASP A 20 -2.84 -17.60 21.79
N ASN A 21 -1.81 -17.21 22.55
CA ASN A 21 -0.91 -18.11 23.29
C ASN A 21 -1.42 -18.47 24.70
N GLN A 22 -2.69 -18.19 25.03
CA GLN A 22 -3.32 -18.50 26.31
C GLN A 22 -2.64 -17.86 27.54
N LEU A 23 -1.92 -16.76 27.34
CA LEU A 23 -1.27 -15.98 28.39
C LEU A 23 -2.16 -14.82 28.85
N LYS A 24 -1.94 -14.38 30.09
CA LYS A 24 -2.62 -13.18 30.63
C LYS A 24 -2.27 -11.97 29.76
N ASN A 25 -3.27 -11.20 29.33
CA ASN A 25 -3.11 -10.10 28.38
C ASN A 25 -3.57 -8.72 28.91
N SER A 26 -3.85 -8.62 30.21
CA SER A 26 -4.15 -7.34 30.89
C SER A 26 -2.87 -6.65 31.35
N GLY A 27 -2.88 -5.31 31.37
CA GLY A 27 -1.79 -4.48 31.90
C GLY A 27 -1.33 -3.39 30.93
N ILE A 28 -0.28 -2.67 31.31
CA ILE A 28 0.42 -1.73 30.43
C ILE A 28 1.45 -2.46 29.55
N LYS A 29 1.89 -1.83 28.46
CA LYS A 29 2.77 -2.46 27.46
C LYS A 29 4.05 -3.06 28.07
N SER A 30 4.69 -2.39 29.02
CA SER A 30 5.89 -2.91 29.69
C SER A 30 5.60 -4.23 30.43
N GLU A 31 4.51 -4.31 31.19
CA GLU A 31 4.11 -5.51 31.92
C GLU A 31 3.80 -6.69 30.97
N LEU A 32 3.22 -6.39 29.80
CA LEU A 32 2.98 -7.41 28.78
C LEU A 32 4.30 -7.97 28.23
N LEU A 33 5.29 -7.11 28.02
CA LEU A 33 6.61 -7.52 27.54
C LEU A 33 7.41 -8.30 28.59
N ASP A 34 7.33 -7.89 29.85
CA ASP A 34 7.97 -8.61 30.96
C ASP A 34 7.38 -10.03 31.06
N ARG A 35 6.05 -10.15 30.95
CA ARG A 35 5.37 -11.45 30.91
C ARG A 35 5.79 -12.34 29.75
N ILE A 36 6.06 -11.76 28.57
CA ILE A 36 6.59 -12.51 27.42
C ILE A 36 7.98 -13.05 27.75
N ASN A 37 8.86 -12.22 28.32
CA ASN A 37 10.19 -12.67 28.72
C ASN A 37 10.12 -13.81 29.75
N ASP A 38 9.29 -13.65 30.79
CA ASP A 38 9.08 -14.69 31.81
C ASP A 38 8.56 -16.00 31.18
N SER A 39 7.66 -15.88 30.18
CA SER A 39 7.05 -17.02 29.49
C SER A 39 8.02 -17.73 28.53
N LEU A 40 8.95 -16.98 27.93
CA LEU A 40 10.04 -17.55 27.12
C LEU A 40 11.06 -18.27 28.01
N GLU A 41 11.40 -17.68 29.16
CA GLU A 41 12.37 -18.25 30.11
C GLU A 41 11.84 -19.53 30.76
N ASN A 42 10.53 -19.59 31.07
CA ASN A 42 9.91 -20.76 31.67
C ASN A 42 9.39 -21.81 30.65
N GLY A 43 9.54 -21.54 29.34
CA GLY A 43 9.15 -22.45 28.25
C GLY A 43 7.66 -22.57 27.98
N SER A 44 6.82 -21.69 28.55
CA SER A 44 5.37 -21.64 28.24
C SER A 44 5.04 -20.92 26.94
N LEU A 45 5.99 -20.19 26.38
CA LEU A 45 5.91 -19.56 25.06
C LEU A 45 7.07 -20.06 24.19
N ASP A 46 6.77 -20.48 22.97
CA ASP A 46 7.80 -20.87 22.00
C ASP A 46 8.55 -19.63 21.48
N ARG A 47 9.87 -19.77 21.32
CA ARG A 47 10.72 -18.71 20.79
C ARG A 47 10.40 -18.45 19.32
N ASP A 48 10.11 -19.49 18.55
CA ASP A 48 9.81 -19.36 17.13
C ASP A 48 8.49 -18.60 16.89
N ASP A 49 7.49 -18.80 17.76
CA ASP A 49 6.23 -18.04 17.74
C ASP A 49 6.46 -16.57 18.05
N TRP A 50 7.33 -16.27 19.02
CA TRP A 50 7.70 -14.89 19.35
C TRP A 50 8.47 -14.22 18.22
N GLU A 51 9.46 -14.89 17.63
CA GLU A 51 10.23 -14.37 16.51
C GLU A 51 9.33 -14.11 15.29
N SER A 52 8.40 -15.02 15.02
CA SER A 52 7.39 -14.90 13.97
C SER A 52 6.45 -13.71 14.22
N TYR A 53 6.01 -13.50 15.47
CA TYR A 53 5.22 -12.33 15.83
C TYR A 53 6.00 -11.02 15.59
N ILE A 54 7.25 -10.94 16.03
CA ILE A 54 8.09 -9.76 15.82
C ILE A 54 8.30 -9.50 14.32
N SER A 55 8.66 -10.53 13.55
CA SER A 55 8.82 -10.41 12.09
C SER A 55 7.56 -9.83 11.44
N ASN A 56 6.38 -10.34 11.83
CA ASN A 56 5.10 -9.84 11.35
C ASN A 56 4.84 -8.37 11.75
N GLU A 57 5.16 -7.95 12.98
CA GLU A 57 5.04 -6.54 13.39
C GLU A 57 6.01 -5.64 12.61
N LEU A 58 7.23 -6.11 12.34
CA LEU A 58 8.21 -5.36 11.56
C LEU A 58 7.79 -5.24 10.09
N LYS A 59 7.36 -6.33 9.46
CA LYS A 59 6.94 -6.41 8.05
C LYS A 59 5.60 -5.72 7.80
N TYR A 60 4.63 -5.94 8.68
CA TYR A 60 3.22 -5.60 8.46
C TYR A 60 2.61 -4.67 9.50
N GLY A 61 3.33 -4.18 10.51
CA GLY A 61 2.76 -3.34 11.55
C GLY A 61 2.20 -1.97 11.09
N HIS A 62 2.01 -1.08 12.06
CA HIS A 62 1.40 0.23 11.84
C HIS A 62 2.22 1.13 10.91
N ASN A 63 1.54 1.91 10.06
CA ASN A 63 2.13 2.89 9.15
C ASN A 63 3.27 2.29 8.30
N ARG A 64 2.91 1.46 7.31
CA ARG A 64 3.90 0.77 6.46
C ARG A 64 3.69 1.12 4.99
N ALA A 65 4.79 1.45 4.35
CA ALA A 65 4.89 1.57 2.90
C ALA A 65 5.54 0.30 2.35
N ILE A 66 4.86 -0.39 1.45
CA ILE A 66 5.37 -1.57 0.75
C ILE A 66 5.60 -1.17 -0.70
N TYR A 67 6.87 -1.15 -1.10
CA TYR A 67 7.30 -0.85 -2.45
C TYR A 67 7.43 -2.15 -3.23
N PHE A 68 6.84 -2.20 -4.41
CA PHE A 68 6.86 -3.32 -5.34
C PHE A 68 7.60 -2.89 -6.60
N SER A 69 8.58 -3.68 -7.00
CA SER A 69 9.24 -3.50 -8.29
C SER A 69 9.31 -4.82 -9.02
N LYS A 70 8.84 -4.83 -10.27
CA LYS A 70 8.97 -5.99 -11.15
C LYS A 70 10.42 -6.20 -11.56
N LEU A 71 10.87 -7.45 -11.52
CA LEU A 71 12.22 -7.85 -11.89
C LEU A 71 12.24 -8.38 -13.33
N ASN A 72 13.35 -8.19 -14.01
CA ASN A 72 13.61 -8.81 -15.31
C ASN A 72 14.05 -10.26 -15.07
N SER A 73 13.32 -11.22 -15.62
CA SER A 73 13.58 -12.66 -15.46
C SER A 73 15.01 -13.06 -15.80
N ALA A 74 15.64 -12.42 -16.80
CA ALA A 74 17.02 -12.69 -17.20
C ALA A 74 18.06 -12.30 -16.13
N SER A 75 17.73 -11.34 -15.25
CA SER A 75 18.60 -10.93 -14.15
C SER A 75 18.52 -11.85 -12.93
N LEU A 76 17.54 -12.75 -12.87
CA LEU A 76 17.28 -13.60 -11.70
C LEU A 76 18.19 -14.85 -11.61
N HIS A 77 19.07 -15.06 -12.58
CA HIS A 77 19.90 -16.27 -12.64
C HIS A 77 20.85 -16.46 -11.44
N LYS A 78 21.25 -15.38 -10.77
CA LYS A 78 22.05 -15.44 -9.53
C LYS A 78 21.21 -15.84 -8.32
N VAL A 79 19.96 -15.39 -8.25
CA VAL A 79 19.09 -15.62 -7.09
C VAL A 79 18.35 -16.95 -7.20
N ARG A 80 17.95 -17.38 -8.40
CA ARG A 80 17.19 -18.63 -8.63
C ARG A 80 17.98 -19.90 -8.32
N ASN A 81 19.30 -19.86 -8.43
CA ASN A 81 20.14 -21.02 -8.14
C ASN A 81 20.81 -20.85 -6.79
N ARG A 82 20.62 -21.81 -5.88
CA ARG A 82 21.09 -21.74 -4.50
C ARG A 82 22.60 -21.56 -4.38
N VAL A 83 23.38 -22.25 -5.21
CA VAL A 83 24.86 -22.13 -5.22
C VAL A 83 25.29 -20.71 -5.59
N ARG A 84 24.73 -20.16 -6.67
CA ARG A 84 25.03 -18.78 -7.10
C ARG A 84 24.53 -17.73 -6.11
N LEU A 85 23.42 -17.98 -5.45
CA LEU A 85 22.90 -17.10 -4.40
C LEU A 85 23.88 -17.03 -3.23
N ILE A 86 24.38 -18.18 -2.78
CA ILE A 86 25.39 -18.28 -1.72
C ILE A 86 26.68 -17.57 -2.14
N GLU A 87 27.16 -17.77 -3.37
CA GLU A 87 28.33 -17.06 -3.91
C GLU A 87 28.13 -15.54 -3.91
N ALA A 88 26.94 -15.07 -4.29
CA ALA A 88 26.62 -13.64 -4.31
C ALA A 88 26.59 -13.04 -2.90
N LEU A 89 25.96 -13.72 -1.94
CA LEU A 89 25.93 -13.32 -0.53
C LEU A 89 27.34 -13.31 0.07
N SER A 90 28.13 -14.36 -0.18
CA SER A 90 29.49 -14.46 0.31
C SER A 90 30.40 -13.39 -0.29
N SER A 91 30.22 -13.02 -1.56
CA SER A 91 30.98 -11.93 -2.20
C SER A 91 30.65 -10.56 -1.63
N ALA A 92 29.44 -10.41 -1.08
CA ALA A 92 28.98 -9.23 -0.37
C ALA A 92 29.28 -9.27 1.14
N GLU A 93 30.06 -10.25 1.61
CA GLU A 93 30.40 -10.46 3.02
C GLU A 93 29.16 -10.69 3.92
N LEU A 94 28.07 -11.20 3.34
CA LEU A 94 26.85 -11.53 4.05
C LEU A 94 26.81 -13.01 4.42
N SER A 95 26.27 -13.31 5.61
CA SER A 95 25.91 -14.68 5.97
C SER A 95 24.88 -15.22 4.98
N PHE A 96 24.98 -16.50 4.67
CA PHE A 96 24.12 -17.22 3.73
C PHE A 96 23.35 -18.39 4.37
N ASN A 97 23.57 -18.63 5.67
CA ASN A 97 22.73 -19.53 6.44
C ASN A 97 21.48 -18.78 6.88
N ASN A 98 20.35 -19.46 7.05
CA ASN A 98 19.18 -18.81 7.62
C ASN A 98 19.49 -18.38 9.06
N PHE A 99 19.16 -17.13 9.40
CA PHE A 99 19.35 -16.59 10.74
C PHE A 99 18.36 -15.45 11.03
N SER A 100 18.15 -15.20 12.32
CA SER A 100 17.31 -14.13 12.83
C SER A 100 18.00 -13.51 14.03
N ASP A 101 18.46 -12.26 13.89
CA ASP A 101 19.10 -11.52 14.99
C ASP A 101 18.58 -10.08 15.12
N TYR A 102 17.56 -9.68 14.35
CA TYR A 102 16.96 -8.34 14.46
C TYR A 102 16.43 -8.00 15.85
N ILE A 103 16.18 -9.01 16.71
CA ILE A 103 15.75 -8.80 18.10
C ILE A 103 16.89 -8.23 18.96
N ASN A 104 18.12 -8.67 18.70
CA ASN A 104 19.32 -8.27 19.43
C ASN A 104 20.23 -7.36 18.61
N ALA A 105 19.90 -7.06 17.36
CA ALA A 105 20.69 -6.16 16.55
C ALA A 105 20.71 -4.75 17.15
N PHE A 106 21.93 -4.22 17.33
CA PHE A 106 22.20 -2.87 17.78
C PHE A 106 23.04 -2.18 16.70
N PRO A 107 22.43 -1.73 15.59
CA PRO A 107 23.19 -1.04 14.56
C PRO A 107 23.80 0.21 15.17
N GLU A 108 25.12 0.34 15.03
CA GLU A 108 25.89 1.53 15.38
C GLU A 108 26.09 2.45 14.16
N SER A 109 25.78 1.93 12.97
CA SER A 109 26.00 2.59 11.68
C SER A 109 24.70 3.07 11.02
N GLU A 110 24.82 4.10 10.19
CA GLU A 110 23.77 4.52 9.24
C GLU A 110 23.68 3.60 8.01
N GLU A 111 24.68 2.73 7.82
CA GLU A 111 24.67 1.72 6.77
C GLU A 111 23.78 0.52 7.12
N PRO A 112 22.96 0.02 6.18
CA PRO A 112 22.12 -1.15 6.40
C PRO A 112 22.94 -2.41 6.66
N GLU A 113 22.75 -3.00 7.84
CA GLU A 113 23.35 -4.27 8.25
C GLU A 113 22.30 -5.39 8.18
N LEU A 114 22.66 -6.57 7.66
CA LEU A 114 21.74 -7.69 7.56
C LEU A 114 21.51 -8.33 8.93
N ALA A 115 20.30 -8.25 9.45
CA ALA A 115 19.91 -8.81 10.74
C ALA A 115 19.01 -10.05 10.63
N HIS A 116 18.53 -10.38 9.43
CA HIS A 116 17.82 -11.64 9.19
C HIS A 116 17.94 -12.05 7.74
N LEU A 117 18.04 -13.37 7.55
CA LEU A 117 18.01 -14.01 6.25
C LEU A 117 17.20 -15.30 6.35
N HIS A 118 16.28 -15.48 5.42
CA HIS A 118 15.61 -16.74 5.19
C HIS A 118 15.54 -17.03 3.69
N ILE A 119 16.15 -18.13 3.26
CA ILE A 119 16.14 -18.62 1.87
C ILE A 119 15.16 -19.79 1.78
N TYR A 120 14.11 -19.64 0.96
CA TYR A 120 13.13 -20.69 0.66
C TYR A 120 13.52 -21.34 -0.66
N HIS A 121 13.77 -22.65 -0.64
CA HIS A 121 14.23 -23.38 -1.81
C HIS A 121 13.74 -24.83 -1.83
N ASP A 122 13.57 -25.37 -3.02
CA ASP A 122 13.38 -26.80 -3.29
C ASP A 122 14.63 -27.29 -4.00
N ASP A 123 15.39 -28.18 -3.34
CA ASP A 123 16.73 -28.60 -3.78
C ASP A 123 17.65 -27.38 -4.07
N ASP A 124 18.07 -27.21 -5.33
CA ASP A 124 18.92 -26.10 -5.78
C ASP A 124 18.14 -24.89 -6.33
N MET A 125 16.81 -24.98 -6.39
CA MET A 125 15.94 -23.94 -6.92
C MET A 125 15.39 -23.07 -5.79
N VAL A 126 15.79 -21.81 -5.79
CA VAL A 126 15.29 -20.83 -4.83
C VAL A 126 13.96 -20.28 -5.32
N ASN A 127 12.97 -20.26 -4.42
CA ASN A 127 11.62 -19.76 -4.68
C ASN A 127 11.46 -18.33 -4.15
N LYS A 128 12.04 -18.06 -2.96
CA LYS A 128 11.91 -16.78 -2.28
C LYS A 128 13.13 -16.51 -1.39
N VAL A 129 13.54 -15.25 -1.27
CA VAL A 129 14.54 -14.81 -0.30
C VAL A 129 13.93 -13.69 0.55
N GLU A 130 13.96 -13.86 1.86
CA GLU A 130 13.55 -12.84 2.83
C GLU A 130 14.78 -12.32 3.58
N MET A 131 14.90 -11.00 3.67
CA MET A 131 15.99 -10.32 4.36
C MET A 131 15.43 -9.20 5.23
N CYS A 132 16.02 -8.98 6.39
CA CYS A 132 15.81 -7.77 7.16
C CYS A 132 17.13 -7.03 7.34
N PHE A 133 17.18 -5.80 6.86
CA PHE A 133 18.28 -4.89 7.16
C PHE A 133 17.91 -3.95 8.31
N VAL A 134 18.89 -3.62 9.14
CA VAL A 134 18.76 -2.67 10.24
C VAL A 134 19.81 -1.60 10.11
N ASN A 135 19.44 -0.37 10.45
CA ASN A 135 20.38 0.74 10.51
C ASN A 135 19.92 1.77 11.54
N MET A 136 20.88 2.56 12.02
CA MET A 136 20.65 3.68 12.91
C MET A 136 20.40 4.94 12.09
N VAL A 137 19.50 5.81 12.55
CA VAL A 137 19.23 7.08 11.88
C VAL A 137 18.90 8.14 12.91
N MET A 138 19.45 9.33 12.68
CA MET A 138 19.16 10.52 13.48
C MET A 138 17.83 11.16 13.06
N VAL A 139 16.91 11.35 14.02
CA VAL A 139 15.67 12.13 13.82
C VAL A 139 15.60 13.35 14.70
N ASN A 140 15.07 14.42 14.14
CA ASN A 140 14.66 15.58 14.92
C ASN A 140 13.24 15.33 15.43
N LYS A 141 13.08 15.17 16.74
CA LYS A 141 11.76 15.12 17.41
C LYS A 141 11.49 16.47 18.06
N ALA A 142 10.25 16.94 17.96
CA ALA A 142 9.81 18.09 18.74
C ALA A 142 9.89 17.73 20.23
N ALA A 143 10.60 18.54 20.99
CA ALA A 143 10.57 18.55 22.44
C ALA A 143 9.45 19.49 22.93
N ASP A 144 9.20 19.48 24.23
CA ASP A 144 8.37 20.49 24.87
C ASP A 144 8.99 21.88 24.60
N GLU A 145 8.14 22.90 24.44
CA GLU A 145 8.53 24.30 24.14
C GLU A 145 9.00 24.61 22.69
N GLY A 146 8.83 23.68 21.74
CA GLY A 146 9.07 23.96 20.32
C GLY A 146 10.53 23.85 19.86
N GLU A 147 11.41 23.37 20.74
CA GLU A 147 12.76 22.95 20.37
C GLU A 147 12.76 21.59 19.68
N PHE A 148 13.75 21.32 18.85
CA PHE A 148 13.95 20.00 18.22
C PHE A 148 15.13 19.29 18.88
N ILE A 149 14.89 18.10 19.42
CA ILE A 149 15.94 17.21 19.93
C ILE A 149 16.30 16.17 18.87
N GLN A 150 17.59 15.87 18.74
CA GLN A 150 18.05 14.73 17.96
C GLN A 150 17.93 13.45 18.78
N VAL A 151 17.26 12.46 18.21
CA VAL A 151 17.04 11.15 18.82
C VAL A 151 17.45 10.08 17.82
N ASP A 152 18.14 9.06 18.31
CA ASP A 152 18.50 7.90 17.51
C ASP A 152 17.29 6.98 17.37
N GLU A 153 16.92 6.68 16.13
CA GLU A 153 15.96 5.64 15.79
C GLU A 153 16.65 4.49 15.05
N THR A 154 16.11 3.29 15.20
CA THR A 154 16.51 2.13 14.39
C THR A 154 15.44 1.90 13.34
N ASP A 155 15.84 1.85 12.07
CA ASP A 155 14.99 1.39 10.99
C ASP A 155 15.12 -0.12 10.83
N TYR A 156 13.99 -0.76 10.52
CA TYR A 156 13.93 -2.16 10.10
C TYR A 156 13.36 -2.18 8.69
N ILE A 157 14.14 -2.70 7.76
CA ILE A 157 13.86 -2.70 6.33
C ILE A 157 13.68 -4.14 5.89
N TRP A 158 12.45 -4.51 5.58
CA TRP A 158 12.16 -5.87 5.13
C TRP A 158 12.24 -5.93 3.61
N VAL A 159 13.00 -6.89 3.09
CA VAL A 159 13.15 -7.14 1.66
C VAL A 159 12.71 -8.57 1.37
N GLU A 160 11.80 -8.73 0.42
CA GLU A 160 11.35 -10.04 -0.06
C GLU A 160 11.55 -10.10 -1.58
N ILE A 161 12.33 -11.06 -2.05
CA ILE A 161 12.50 -11.37 -3.47
C ILE A 161 11.68 -12.62 -3.76
N ASP A 162 10.53 -12.45 -4.41
CA ASP A 162 9.66 -13.54 -4.86
C ASP A 162 10.00 -13.88 -6.31
N LEU A 163 10.64 -15.05 -6.51
CA LEU A 163 11.12 -15.48 -7.82
C LEU A 163 10.03 -16.14 -8.67
N THR A 164 8.92 -16.53 -8.03
CA THR A 164 7.73 -17.06 -8.69
C THR A 164 6.94 -15.94 -9.34
N LYS A 165 6.77 -14.82 -8.62
CA LYS A 165 6.10 -13.62 -9.12
C LYS A 165 7.02 -12.67 -9.89
N GLU A 166 8.33 -12.89 -9.81
CA GLU A 166 9.37 -12.02 -10.37
C GLU A 166 9.26 -10.57 -9.85
N VAL A 167 9.06 -10.43 -8.54
CA VAL A 167 8.87 -9.15 -7.86
C VAL A 167 9.79 -9.07 -6.64
N ILE A 168 10.30 -7.88 -6.39
CA ILE A 168 10.89 -7.53 -5.10
C ILE A 168 9.97 -6.58 -4.35
N CYS A 169 9.74 -6.90 -3.08
CA CYS A 169 8.95 -6.13 -2.15
C CYS A 169 9.88 -5.54 -1.08
N ILE A 170 9.85 -4.22 -0.88
CA ILE A 170 10.61 -3.53 0.16
C ILE A 170 9.61 -2.86 1.09
N SER A 171 9.51 -3.35 2.33
CA SER A 171 8.63 -2.80 3.36
C SER A 171 9.41 -1.86 4.28
N LEU A 172 8.95 -0.62 4.34
CA LEU A 172 9.53 0.47 5.12
C LEU A 172 8.46 1.05 6.06
N ARG A 173 8.89 1.61 7.19
CA ARG A 173 8.04 2.44 8.06
C ARG A 173 8.28 3.91 7.75
N PRO A 174 7.33 4.63 7.12
CA PRO A 174 7.43 6.08 7.02
C PRO A 174 7.41 6.67 8.43
N ARG A 175 8.26 7.66 8.69
CA ARG A 175 8.24 8.41 9.95
C ARG A 175 7.09 9.43 9.89
N SER A 176 6.40 9.70 10.99
CA SER A 176 5.08 10.36 10.90
C SER A 176 5.10 11.90 10.99
N ASN A 177 6.26 12.57 11.07
CA ASN A 177 6.27 13.91 11.66
C ASN A 177 6.82 15.09 10.81
N THR A 178 7.20 14.93 9.53
CA THR A 178 7.58 16.09 8.70
C THR A 178 7.27 15.94 7.21
N ASN A 179 7.10 17.03 6.47
CA ASN A 179 7.01 17.01 5.00
C ASN A 179 8.28 16.42 4.33
N GLU A 180 9.39 16.26 5.06
CA GLU A 180 10.61 15.57 4.62
C GLU A 180 10.46 14.04 4.53
N THR A 181 9.39 13.47 5.09
CA THR A 181 9.32 12.02 5.29
C THR A 181 9.15 11.21 4.01
N SER A 182 8.52 11.79 2.98
CA SER A 182 8.42 11.15 1.67
C SER A 182 9.79 11.05 0.98
N GLY A 183 10.64 12.07 1.13
CA GLY A 183 11.99 12.11 0.58
C GLY A 183 12.92 11.07 1.22
N ARG A 184 12.92 10.97 2.55
CA ARG A 184 13.78 10.00 3.25
C ARG A 184 13.38 8.55 3.00
N THR A 185 12.08 8.24 3.00
CA THR A 185 11.61 6.88 2.71
C THR A 185 11.99 6.47 1.28
N LEU A 186 11.91 7.40 0.32
CA LEU A 186 12.34 7.17 -1.05
C LEU A 186 13.87 6.99 -1.16
N GLN A 187 14.66 7.79 -0.44
CA GLN A 187 16.12 7.63 -0.38
C GLN A 187 16.50 6.26 0.16
N LEU A 188 15.81 5.78 1.20
CA LEU A 188 16.04 4.46 1.76
C LEU A 188 15.67 3.35 0.78
N PHE A 189 14.54 3.50 0.07
CA PHE A 189 14.17 2.60 -1.02
C PHE A 189 15.24 2.57 -2.12
N ASP A 190 15.71 3.72 -2.61
CA ASP A 190 16.75 3.79 -3.64
C ASP A 190 18.08 3.18 -3.13
N LYS A 191 18.45 3.41 -1.86
CA LYS A 191 19.64 2.82 -1.21
C LYS A 191 19.56 1.29 -1.20
N ILE A 192 18.45 0.72 -0.73
CA ILE A 192 18.26 -0.73 -0.69
C ILE A 192 18.15 -1.33 -2.09
N THR A 193 17.47 -0.66 -3.02
CA THR A 193 17.41 -1.09 -4.42
C THR A 193 18.81 -1.17 -5.05
N SER A 194 19.67 -0.21 -4.72
CA SER A 194 21.07 -0.19 -5.17
C SER A 194 21.87 -1.33 -4.54
N LEU A 195 21.75 -1.53 -3.22
CA LEU A 195 22.35 -2.66 -2.51
C LEU A 195 21.94 -4.01 -3.12
N MET A 196 20.65 -4.21 -3.42
CA MET A 196 20.16 -5.44 -4.06
C MET A 196 20.68 -5.61 -5.50
N THR A 197 20.89 -4.51 -6.21
CA THR A 197 21.52 -4.51 -7.54
C THR A 197 22.99 -4.91 -7.45
N ASP A 198 23.70 -4.42 -6.45
CA ASP A 198 25.13 -4.71 -6.29
C ASP A 198 25.35 -6.17 -5.90
N ILE A 199 24.58 -6.68 -4.93
CA ILE A 199 24.69 -8.07 -4.46
C ILE A 199 24.26 -9.05 -5.57
N PHE A 200 23.06 -8.85 -6.14
CA PHE A 200 22.44 -9.87 -7.00
C PHE A 200 22.41 -9.52 -8.49
N SER A 201 22.89 -8.34 -8.88
CA SER A 201 22.83 -7.84 -10.27
C SER A 201 21.41 -7.78 -10.83
N LEU A 202 20.43 -7.46 -9.97
CA LEU A 202 19.02 -7.35 -10.35
C LEU A 202 18.81 -6.23 -11.37
N ARG A 203 17.92 -6.48 -12.33
CA ARG A 203 17.42 -5.46 -13.25
C ARG A 203 15.93 -5.31 -13.07
N TYR A 204 15.47 -4.08 -12.96
CA TYR A 204 14.09 -3.74 -12.69
C TYR A 204 13.38 -3.36 -14.00
N LEU A 205 12.11 -3.76 -14.12
CA LEU A 205 11.24 -3.37 -15.22
C LEU A 205 10.37 -2.18 -14.80
N SER A 206 9.87 -1.42 -15.80
CA SER A 206 8.96 -0.31 -15.52
C SER A 206 7.64 -0.81 -14.92
N ASN A 207 7.15 -0.09 -13.91
CA ASN A 207 5.85 -0.32 -13.29
C ASN A 207 4.73 0.53 -13.92
N ASP A 208 4.95 1.17 -15.07
CA ASP A 208 3.94 2.03 -15.71
C ASP A 208 2.61 1.32 -16.01
N HIS A 209 2.64 0.01 -16.26
CA HIS A 209 1.43 -0.81 -16.44
C HIS A 209 0.49 -0.75 -15.22
N MET A 210 1.03 -0.52 -14.02
CA MET A 210 0.25 -0.37 -12.80
C MET A 210 -0.60 0.90 -12.80
N LYS A 211 -0.29 1.92 -13.63
CA LYS A 211 -1.16 3.10 -13.79
C LYS A 211 -2.52 2.72 -14.37
N THR A 212 -2.53 1.77 -15.30
CA THR A 212 -3.76 1.17 -15.85
C THR A 212 -4.49 0.33 -14.80
N THR A 213 -3.75 -0.32 -13.91
CA THR A 213 -4.35 -1.08 -12.79
C THR A 213 -5.07 -0.15 -11.83
N LEU A 214 -4.47 0.99 -11.49
CA LEU A 214 -5.14 2.01 -10.69
C LEU A 214 -6.42 2.50 -11.35
N TYR A 215 -6.43 2.70 -12.66
CA TYR A 215 -7.65 3.04 -13.40
C TYR A 215 -8.70 1.92 -13.35
N THR A 216 -8.28 0.67 -13.45
CA THR A 216 -9.19 -0.48 -13.35
C THR A 216 -9.83 -0.55 -11.97
N ILE A 217 -9.03 -0.40 -10.90
CA ILE A 217 -9.53 -0.31 -9.52
C ILE A 217 -10.54 0.84 -9.41
N PHE A 218 -10.14 2.03 -9.87
CA PHE A 218 -10.97 3.22 -9.84
C PHE A 218 -12.33 2.98 -10.50
N ARG A 219 -12.33 2.50 -11.75
CA ARG A 219 -13.53 2.25 -12.55
C ARG A 219 -14.43 1.21 -11.90
N GLU A 220 -13.87 0.10 -11.42
CA GLU A 220 -14.66 -0.97 -10.82
C GLU A 220 -15.30 -0.54 -9.50
N LEU A 221 -14.57 0.20 -8.65
CA LEU A 221 -15.10 0.68 -7.38
C LEU A 221 -16.16 1.77 -7.58
N THR A 222 -15.93 2.73 -8.48
CA THR A 222 -16.88 3.82 -8.76
C THR A 222 -18.11 3.33 -9.52
N SER A 223 -17.95 2.56 -10.60
CA SER A 223 -19.07 2.12 -11.43
C SER A 223 -20.06 1.24 -10.65
N LYS A 224 -19.57 0.37 -9.76
CA LYS A 224 -20.43 -0.44 -8.89
C LYS A 224 -21.19 0.42 -7.88
N ALA A 225 -20.55 1.44 -7.32
CA ALA A 225 -21.19 2.36 -6.37
C ALA A 225 -22.22 3.29 -7.06
N GLU A 226 -21.93 3.73 -8.28
CA GLU A 226 -22.80 4.60 -9.08
C GLU A 226 -24.00 3.87 -9.70
N HIS A 227 -23.91 2.55 -9.92
CA HIS A 227 -24.89 1.77 -10.67
C HIS A 227 -26.37 2.00 -10.26
N PRO A 228 -26.74 2.03 -8.95
CA PRO A 228 -28.12 2.29 -8.55
C PRO A 228 -28.67 3.65 -8.98
N TYR A 229 -27.79 4.65 -9.11
CA TYR A 229 -28.14 6.02 -9.49
C TYR A 229 -28.21 6.15 -11.01
N VAL A 230 -27.28 5.51 -11.73
CA VAL A 230 -27.29 5.40 -13.19
C VAL A 230 -28.60 4.77 -13.68
N GLU A 231 -29.05 3.67 -13.06
CA GLU A 231 -30.30 3.01 -13.47
C GLU A 231 -31.54 3.88 -13.20
N LYS A 232 -31.54 4.73 -12.17
CA LYS A 232 -32.64 5.70 -11.95
C LYS A 232 -32.69 6.76 -13.05
N VAL A 233 -31.54 7.32 -13.43
CA VAL A 233 -31.47 8.38 -14.45
C VAL A 233 -31.72 7.83 -15.86
N LYS A 234 -31.33 6.59 -16.12
CA LYS A 234 -31.58 5.89 -17.39
C LYS A 234 -33.07 5.81 -17.75
N LEU A 235 -33.96 5.80 -16.76
CA LEU A 235 -35.42 5.84 -16.99
C LEU A 235 -35.87 7.15 -17.67
N LEU A 236 -35.09 8.21 -17.55
CA LEU A 236 -35.34 9.53 -18.13
C LEU A 236 -34.56 9.76 -19.44
N ALA A 237 -33.91 8.72 -19.98
CA ALA A 237 -32.98 8.85 -21.10
C ALA A 237 -33.57 9.55 -22.34
N SER A 238 -34.80 9.20 -22.72
CA SER A 238 -35.50 9.76 -23.88
C SER A 238 -35.91 11.22 -23.66
N GLU A 239 -36.46 11.55 -22.48
CA GLU A 239 -36.85 12.92 -22.13
C GLU A 239 -35.63 13.86 -22.13
N ILE A 240 -34.49 13.38 -21.63
CA ILE A 240 -33.23 14.13 -21.64
C ILE A 240 -32.75 14.37 -23.07
N GLU A 241 -32.80 13.36 -23.93
CA GLU A 241 -32.42 13.50 -25.35
C GLU A 241 -33.28 14.54 -26.07
N GLU A 242 -34.60 14.51 -25.87
CA GLU A 242 -35.54 15.47 -26.47
C GLU A 242 -35.27 16.91 -26.00
N ILE A 243 -35.06 17.11 -24.70
CA ILE A 243 -34.75 18.43 -24.13
C ILE A 243 -33.41 18.96 -24.66
N CYS A 244 -32.37 18.12 -24.68
CA CYS A 244 -31.05 18.51 -25.17
C CYS A 244 -31.08 18.83 -26.67
N GLN A 245 -31.83 18.07 -27.48
CA GLN A 245 -31.98 18.33 -28.90
C GLN A 245 -32.69 19.67 -29.16
N LYS A 246 -33.74 19.96 -28.38
CA LYS A 246 -34.42 21.26 -28.45
C LYS A 246 -33.46 22.41 -28.11
N TYR A 247 -32.72 22.31 -27.00
CA TYR A 247 -31.78 23.38 -26.61
C TYR A 247 -30.60 23.53 -27.56
N ALA A 248 -30.10 22.44 -28.13
CA ALA A 248 -29.07 22.50 -29.16
C ALA A 248 -29.55 23.28 -30.39
N ALA A 249 -30.80 23.04 -30.82
CA ALA A 249 -31.40 23.79 -31.92
C ALA A 249 -31.64 25.26 -31.57
N ASP A 250 -32.18 25.56 -30.38
CA ASP A 250 -32.43 26.93 -29.91
C ASP A 250 -31.15 27.76 -29.77
N LEU A 251 -30.01 27.10 -29.49
CA LEU A 251 -28.68 27.71 -29.37
C LEU A 251 -27.86 27.64 -30.66
N GLU A 252 -28.44 27.14 -31.76
CA GLU A 252 -27.78 26.99 -33.08
C GLU A 252 -26.50 26.14 -33.04
N LEU A 253 -26.45 25.13 -32.16
CA LEU A 253 -25.36 24.16 -32.11
C LEU A 253 -25.45 23.16 -33.29
N PRO A 254 -24.31 22.63 -33.80
CA PRO A 254 -24.31 21.66 -34.90
C PRO A 254 -25.16 20.41 -34.62
N SER A 255 -25.15 19.93 -33.36
CA SER A 255 -26.02 18.87 -32.87
C SER A 255 -26.04 18.87 -31.33
N GLU A 256 -26.88 18.04 -30.73
CA GLU A 256 -26.87 17.80 -29.29
C GLU A 256 -25.61 17.04 -28.81
N LYS A 257 -24.75 16.59 -29.73
CA LYS A 257 -23.54 15.82 -29.44
C LYS A 257 -22.23 16.54 -29.76
N ASP A 258 -22.29 17.70 -30.41
CA ASP A 258 -21.11 18.45 -30.90
C ASP A 258 -21.31 19.95 -30.61
N PRO A 259 -20.37 20.65 -29.94
CA PRO A 259 -19.00 20.24 -29.57
C PRO A 259 -18.90 19.31 -28.35
N VAL A 260 -19.98 19.16 -27.58
CA VAL A 260 -20.01 18.37 -26.35
C VAL A 260 -21.28 17.53 -26.34
N ASN A 261 -21.21 16.31 -25.80
CA ASN A 261 -22.36 15.41 -25.65
C ASN A 261 -23.31 15.89 -24.53
N LEU A 262 -24.26 16.77 -24.89
CA LEU A 262 -25.21 17.38 -23.94
C LEU A 262 -26.06 16.32 -23.21
N PRO A 263 -26.67 15.32 -23.88
CA PRO A 263 -27.45 14.30 -23.18
C PRO A 263 -26.63 13.55 -22.13
N PHE A 264 -25.39 13.19 -22.47
CA PHE A 264 -24.50 12.50 -21.54
C PHE A 264 -24.18 13.37 -20.32
N ARG A 265 -23.75 14.63 -20.54
CA ARG A 265 -23.43 15.57 -19.45
C ARG A 265 -24.64 15.83 -18.55
N PHE A 266 -25.83 15.98 -19.13
CA PHE A 266 -27.06 16.22 -18.37
C PHE A 266 -27.45 15.02 -17.49
N ARG A 267 -27.36 13.79 -18.02
CA ARG A 267 -27.56 12.56 -17.22
C ARG A 267 -26.60 12.51 -16.03
N ARG A 268 -25.32 12.79 -16.26
CA ARG A 268 -24.29 12.80 -15.19
C ARG A 268 -24.57 13.84 -14.11
N LEU A 269 -25.09 15.02 -14.45
CA LEU A 269 -25.49 16.02 -13.47
C LEU A 269 -26.63 15.53 -12.57
N LEU A 270 -27.62 14.83 -13.13
CA LEU A 270 -28.69 14.22 -12.36
C LEU A 270 -28.19 13.07 -11.47
N GLU A 271 -27.32 12.21 -12.00
CA GLU A 271 -26.68 11.14 -11.22
C GLU A 271 -25.93 11.71 -10.02
N ARG A 272 -25.15 12.78 -10.23
CA ARG A 272 -24.45 13.53 -9.17
C ARG A 272 -25.41 14.05 -8.11
N ALA A 273 -26.50 14.69 -8.52
CA ALA A 273 -27.50 15.22 -7.59
C ALA A 273 -28.13 14.10 -6.74
N LEU A 274 -28.39 12.94 -7.33
CA LEU A 274 -28.91 11.79 -6.60
C LEU A 274 -27.88 11.21 -5.61
N ILE A 275 -26.61 11.11 -6.01
CA ILE A 275 -25.51 10.66 -5.13
C ILE A 275 -25.34 11.64 -3.96
N GLN A 276 -25.35 12.95 -4.23
CA GLN A 276 -25.27 13.99 -3.20
C GLN A 276 -26.41 13.90 -2.18
N ASN A 277 -27.63 13.62 -2.65
CA ASN A 277 -28.79 13.46 -1.79
C ASN A 277 -28.74 12.18 -0.92
N ASP A 278 -27.96 11.17 -1.33
CA ASP A 278 -27.89 9.86 -0.67
C ASP A 278 -26.45 9.43 -0.35
N PHE A 279 -25.61 10.41 -0.04
CA PHE A 279 -24.16 10.22 0.05
C PHE A 279 -23.74 9.20 1.13
N TYR A 280 -24.50 9.10 2.22
CA TYR A 280 -24.24 8.15 3.30
C TYR A 280 -24.31 6.69 2.83
N HIS A 281 -25.35 6.32 2.07
CA HIS A 281 -25.47 4.97 1.52
C HIS A 281 -24.47 4.73 0.39
N PHE A 282 -24.21 5.77 -0.42
CA PHE A 282 -23.17 5.71 -1.44
C PHE A 282 -21.81 5.34 -0.85
N LYS A 283 -21.41 5.93 0.29
CA LYS A 283 -20.13 5.66 0.94
C LYS A 283 -20.13 4.35 1.74
N ALA A 284 -21.25 3.96 2.33
CA ALA A 284 -21.34 2.78 3.18
C ALA A 284 -20.99 1.46 2.46
N TYR A 285 -20.68 0.44 3.27
CA TYR A 285 -20.55 -0.93 2.80
C TYR A 285 -21.89 -1.45 2.26
N SER A 286 -21.85 -2.15 1.14
CA SER A 286 -22.97 -2.90 0.58
C SER A 286 -22.48 -4.23 0.00
N SER A 287 -23.38 -5.21 -0.13
CA SER A 287 -23.01 -6.54 -0.65
C SER A 287 -22.39 -6.44 -2.04
N GLY A 288 -21.18 -6.99 -2.22
CA GLY A 288 -20.44 -6.96 -3.48
C GLY A 288 -19.59 -5.70 -3.71
N LYS A 289 -19.63 -4.73 -2.80
CA LYS A 289 -18.75 -3.55 -2.83
C LYS A 289 -17.44 -3.83 -2.10
N LEU A 290 -16.32 -3.62 -2.77
CA LEU A 290 -14.97 -3.92 -2.25
C LEU A 290 -14.31 -2.73 -1.56
N GLY A 291 -14.79 -1.52 -1.81
CA GLY A 291 -14.23 -0.30 -1.22
C GLY A 291 -14.80 0.96 -1.86
N THR A 292 -14.20 2.10 -1.52
CA THR A 292 -14.51 3.43 -2.07
C THR A 292 -13.25 4.20 -2.38
N VAL A 293 -13.28 4.99 -3.45
CA VAL A 293 -12.18 5.89 -3.80
C VAL A 293 -12.39 7.23 -3.10
N GLU A 294 -11.36 7.72 -2.41
CA GLU A 294 -11.44 8.97 -1.65
C GLU A 294 -10.71 10.13 -2.33
N LYS A 295 -9.63 9.82 -3.05
CA LYS A 295 -8.80 10.82 -3.72
C LYS A 295 -8.08 10.18 -4.90
N PHE A 296 -7.82 10.97 -5.93
CA PHE A 296 -6.91 10.58 -7.00
C PHE A 296 -5.98 11.72 -7.38
N PHE A 297 -4.82 11.32 -7.89
CA PHE A 297 -3.88 12.22 -8.54
C PHE A 297 -3.53 11.68 -9.92
N TYR A 298 -3.65 12.56 -10.89
CA TYR A 298 -3.39 12.29 -12.29
C TYR A 298 -2.49 13.38 -12.86
N ALA A 299 -1.56 12.98 -13.71
CA ALA A 299 -0.76 13.88 -14.53
C ALA A 299 -0.76 13.35 -15.96
N ASP A 300 -1.08 14.22 -16.92
CA ASP A 300 -1.03 13.89 -18.33
C ASP A 300 0.36 14.13 -18.94
N ASP A 301 0.55 13.62 -20.17
CA ASP A 301 1.81 13.74 -20.91
C ASP A 301 2.08 15.17 -21.40
N THR A 302 1.09 16.08 -21.31
CA THR A 302 1.26 17.51 -21.62
C THR A 302 1.77 18.32 -20.41
N GLY A 303 1.81 17.69 -19.24
CA GLY A 303 2.23 18.29 -17.98
C GLY A 303 1.08 18.84 -17.14
N ALA A 304 -0.18 18.72 -17.59
CA ALA A 304 -1.34 19.08 -16.78
C ALA A 304 -1.49 18.10 -15.63
N ARG A 305 -1.82 18.63 -14.44
CA ARG A 305 -1.94 17.84 -13.21
C ARG A 305 -3.30 18.08 -12.59
N VAL A 306 -4.01 17.00 -12.33
CA VAL A 306 -5.29 17.01 -11.65
C VAL A 306 -5.12 16.33 -10.30
N ASN A 307 -5.38 17.09 -9.24
CA ASN A 307 -5.45 16.58 -7.88
C ASN A 307 -6.88 16.78 -7.38
N ALA A 308 -7.70 15.73 -7.51
CA ALA A 308 -9.07 15.77 -7.04
C ALA A 308 -9.11 15.11 -5.66
N ALA A 309 -9.32 15.93 -4.65
CA ALA A 309 -9.74 15.50 -3.33
C ALA A 309 -11.13 16.08 -3.08
N ALA A 310 -11.97 15.35 -2.36
CA ALA A 310 -13.10 15.96 -1.70
C ALA A 310 -12.64 16.58 -0.37
N ASN A 311 -13.46 17.41 0.26
CA ASN A 311 -13.17 17.94 1.59
C ASN A 311 -12.98 16.79 2.60
N GLU A 312 -12.36 17.04 3.76
CA GLU A 312 -12.04 15.99 4.73
C GLU A 312 -13.26 15.10 5.06
N GLY A 313 -13.20 13.82 4.66
CA GLY A 313 -14.25 12.82 4.89
C GLY A 313 -15.22 12.59 3.73
N ASP A 314 -15.14 13.37 2.65
CA ASP A 314 -16.00 13.24 1.48
C ASP A 314 -15.39 12.29 0.41
N GLY A 315 -16.24 11.74 -0.46
CA GLY A 315 -15.86 10.87 -1.58
C GLY A 315 -15.61 11.69 -2.84
N ILE A 316 -14.79 11.17 -3.78
CA ILE A 316 -14.40 11.93 -4.98
C ILE A 316 -15.59 12.38 -5.83
N GLU A 317 -16.72 11.71 -5.69
CA GLU A 317 -17.96 11.92 -6.41
C GLU A 317 -18.68 13.20 -5.97
N LEU A 318 -18.16 13.88 -4.95
CA LEU A 318 -18.58 15.24 -4.57
C LEU A 318 -17.68 16.33 -5.18
N SER A 319 -16.50 15.96 -5.69
CA SER A 319 -15.52 16.90 -6.26
C SER A 319 -15.94 17.39 -7.65
N ASP A 320 -16.05 18.70 -7.85
CA ASP A 320 -16.28 19.30 -9.18
C ASP A 320 -15.20 18.88 -10.18
N ILE A 321 -13.95 18.84 -9.71
CA ILE A 321 -12.78 18.45 -10.50
C ILE A 321 -12.97 17.05 -11.08
N TYR A 322 -13.58 16.12 -10.35
CA TYR A 322 -13.85 14.79 -10.86
C TYR A 322 -14.78 14.81 -12.08
N PHE A 323 -15.91 15.52 -12.00
CA PHE A 323 -16.87 15.58 -13.12
C PHE A 323 -16.31 16.29 -14.34
N ASP A 324 -15.49 17.33 -14.12
CA ASP A 324 -14.86 18.08 -15.21
C ASP A 324 -13.79 17.27 -15.93
N THR A 325 -13.07 16.39 -15.20
CA THR A 325 -11.91 15.66 -15.72
C THR A 325 -12.17 14.19 -16.03
N ARG A 326 -13.37 13.66 -15.72
CA ARG A 326 -13.72 12.24 -15.89
C ARG A 326 -13.57 11.76 -17.34
N GLU A 327 -14.04 12.54 -18.32
CA GLU A 327 -13.90 12.16 -19.75
C GLU A 327 -12.42 12.02 -20.13
N THR A 328 -11.58 12.98 -19.77
CA THR A 328 -10.13 12.92 -19.97
C THR A 328 -9.49 11.72 -19.28
N ILE A 329 -9.93 11.39 -18.07
CA ILE A 329 -9.46 10.23 -17.31
C ILE A 329 -9.85 8.92 -18.00
N ASP A 330 -11.09 8.81 -18.47
CA ASP A 330 -11.62 7.63 -19.17
C ASP A 330 -10.96 7.42 -20.54
N ASP A 331 -10.54 8.49 -21.21
CA ASP A 331 -9.76 8.43 -22.44
C ASP A 331 -8.33 7.97 -22.17
N GLN A 332 -7.67 8.49 -21.12
CA GLN A 332 -6.28 8.15 -20.81
C GLN A 332 -6.11 6.80 -20.10
N ARG A 333 -7.11 6.38 -19.31
CA ARG A 333 -7.17 5.11 -18.58
C ARG A 333 -5.97 4.86 -17.67
N LYS A 334 -5.43 5.92 -17.05
CA LYS A 334 -4.22 5.87 -16.21
C LYS A 334 -4.34 6.78 -15.00
N PHE A 335 -3.83 6.34 -13.85
CA PHE A 335 -3.61 7.20 -12.69
C PHE A 335 -2.19 7.06 -12.14
N ASN A 336 -1.68 8.13 -11.54
CA ASN A 336 -0.39 8.10 -10.84
C ASN A 336 -0.58 7.76 -9.36
N LYS A 337 -1.64 8.26 -8.71
CA LYS A 337 -1.94 7.94 -7.32
C LYS A 337 -3.44 7.80 -7.09
N LEU A 338 -3.80 6.92 -6.17
CA LEU A 338 -5.18 6.63 -5.78
C LEU A 338 -5.22 6.40 -4.26
N TRP A 339 -6.22 6.95 -3.58
CA TRP A 339 -6.52 6.63 -2.18
C TRP A 339 -7.81 5.84 -2.14
N VAL A 340 -7.74 4.64 -1.57
CA VAL A 340 -8.85 3.71 -1.52
C VAL A 340 -9.06 3.30 -0.07
N THR A 341 -10.32 3.36 0.36
CA THR A 341 -10.76 2.70 1.59
C THR A 341 -11.33 1.34 1.20
N TRP A 342 -10.61 0.29 1.58
CA TRP A 342 -10.98 -1.11 1.34
C TRP A 342 -11.92 -1.59 2.43
N PHE A 343 -12.99 -2.27 2.07
CA PHE A 343 -13.86 -2.92 3.05
C PHE A 343 -13.36 -4.32 3.38
N MET A 344 -13.24 -4.58 4.67
CA MET A 344 -12.67 -5.83 5.16
C MET A 344 -13.77 -6.88 5.42
N PRO A 345 -13.46 -8.18 5.22
CA PRO A 345 -14.29 -9.29 5.64
C PRO A 345 -14.75 -9.20 7.11
N LYS A 346 -15.93 -9.74 7.42
CA LYS A 346 -16.56 -9.58 8.75
C LYS A 346 -15.81 -10.25 9.89
N ASP A 347 -15.05 -11.28 9.56
CA ASP A 347 -14.17 -12.07 10.43
C ASP A 347 -12.89 -11.32 10.81
N PHE A 348 -12.52 -10.28 10.05
CA PHE A 348 -11.44 -9.40 10.46
C PHE A 348 -11.90 -8.40 11.53
N PRO A 349 -11.01 -8.09 12.49
CA PRO A 349 -11.30 -7.14 13.57
C PRO A 349 -11.39 -5.70 13.07
N VAL A 350 -10.67 -5.37 12.00
CA VAL A 350 -10.76 -4.08 11.32
C VAL A 350 -11.86 -4.15 10.26
N ARG A 351 -12.73 -3.13 10.18
CA ARG A 351 -13.86 -3.08 9.23
C ARG A 351 -13.49 -2.48 7.88
N ASP A 352 -12.54 -1.55 7.88
CA ASP A 352 -12.07 -0.89 6.68
C ASP A 352 -10.59 -0.48 6.80
N CYS A 353 -9.92 -0.27 5.66
CA CYS A 353 -8.54 0.20 5.66
C CYS A 353 -8.30 1.22 4.55
N ASN A 354 -7.77 2.38 4.94
CA ASN A 354 -7.29 3.38 4.02
C ASN A 354 -5.88 3.04 3.50
N VAL A 355 -5.76 2.92 2.19
CA VAL A 355 -4.51 2.63 1.50
C VAL A 355 -4.30 3.62 0.39
N ARG A 356 -3.13 4.28 0.41
CA ARG A 356 -2.66 5.06 -0.74
C ARG A 356 -1.86 4.16 -1.66
N LEU A 357 -2.25 4.15 -2.92
CA LEU A 357 -1.56 3.50 -4.02
C LEU A 357 -0.86 4.57 -4.86
N GLU A 358 0.42 4.37 -5.19
CA GLU A 358 1.19 5.32 -6.01
C GLU A 358 2.12 4.57 -6.97
N VAL A 359 2.17 5.02 -8.22
CA VAL A 359 2.94 4.41 -9.30
C VAL A 359 3.95 5.40 -9.86
N THR A 360 5.20 4.94 -9.95
CA THR A 360 6.27 5.54 -10.73
C THR A 360 6.81 4.52 -11.74
N SER A 361 7.73 4.92 -12.62
CA SER A 361 8.41 3.94 -13.48
C SER A 361 9.24 2.95 -12.66
N LYS A 362 9.83 3.37 -11.53
CA LYS A 362 10.70 2.55 -10.70
C LYS A 362 9.95 1.57 -9.78
N TYR A 363 8.82 2.00 -9.24
CA TYR A 363 8.08 1.24 -8.23
C TYR A 363 6.59 1.52 -8.24
N PHE A 364 5.84 0.56 -7.70
CA PHE A 364 4.48 0.71 -7.22
C PHE A 364 4.49 0.66 -5.69
N VAL A 365 3.91 1.62 -4.99
CA VAL A 365 3.92 1.65 -3.52
C VAL A 365 2.51 1.63 -2.96
N LEU A 366 2.31 0.79 -1.93
CA LEU A 366 1.12 0.75 -1.10
C LEU A 366 1.47 1.28 0.28
N HIS A 367 0.80 2.35 0.70
CA HIS A 367 0.97 2.92 2.02
C HIS A 367 -0.28 2.68 2.87
N PHE A 368 -0.12 1.83 3.88
CA PHE A 368 -1.15 1.49 4.86
C PHE A 368 -1.03 2.44 6.05
N TYR A 369 -2.01 3.32 6.24
CA TYR A 369 -2.04 4.27 7.35
C TYR A 369 -2.50 3.62 8.67
N SER A 370 -3.39 2.63 8.58
CA SER A 370 -3.91 1.90 9.75
C SER A 370 -2.98 0.77 10.17
N TYR A 371 -3.08 0.38 11.45
CA TYR A 371 -2.50 -0.89 11.88
C TYR A 371 -3.33 -2.03 11.29
N LEU A 372 -2.67 -2.96 10.61
CA LEU A 372 -3.25 -4.19 10.07
C LEU A 372 -2.28 -5.34 10.36
N GLN A 373 -2.82 -6.53 10.59
CA GLN A 373 -2.06 -7.77 10.65
C GLN A 373 -1.74 -8.31 9.26
N GLY A 374 -0.85 -9.31 9.19
CA GLY A 374 -0.42 -9.91 7.92
C GLY A 374 -1.57 -10.43 7.07
N ALA A 375 -2.55 -11.13 7.66
CA ALA A 375 -3.71 -11.64 6.94
C ALA A 375 -4.58 -10.53 6.32
N GLU A 376 -4.79 -9.44 7.06
CA GLU A 376 -5.57 -8.28 6.60
C GLU A 376 -4.86 -7.56 5.45
N LYS A 377 -3.53 -7.36 5.54
CA LYS A 377 -2.75 -6.79 4.43
C LYS A 377 -2.74 -7.69 3.21
N ASN A 378 -2.55 -9.00 3.41
CA ASN A 378 -2.57 -9.97 2.32
C ASN A 378 -3.93 -10.01 1.61
N HIS A 379 -5.03 -9.81 2.33
CA HIS A 379 -6.35 -9.65 1.71
C HIS A 379 -6.39 -8.43 0.78
N VAL A 380 -5.90 -7.27 1.21
CA VAL A 380 -5.82 -6.08 0.34
C VAL A 380 -4.91 -6.32 -0.86
N LEU A 381 -3.73 -6.92 -0.65
CA LEU A 381 -2.80 -7.26 -1.73
C LEU A 381 -3.44 -8.20 -2.75
N SER A 382 -4.10 -9.26 -2.29
CA SER A 382 -4.78 -10.23 -3.16
C SER A 382 -5.91 -9.58 -3.94
N THR A 383 -6.67 -8.68 -3.32
CA THR A 383 -7.74 -7.91 -3.97
C THR A 383 -7.17 -7.04 -5.09
N ILE A 384 -6.04 -6.36 -4.85
CA ILE A 384 -5.35 -5.57 -5.88
C ILE A 384 -4.88 -6.47 -7.04
N ASP A 385 -4.35 -7.66 -6.74
CA ASP A 385 -3.92 -8.61 -7.76
C ASP A 385 -5.09 -9.06 -8.66
N THR A 386 -6.30 -9.25 -8.12
CA THR A 386 -7.48 -9.56 -8.97
C THR A 386 -7.77 -8.47 -10.00
N PHE A 387 -7.57 -7.19 -9.67
CA PHE A 387 -7.76 -6.10 -10.64
C PHE A 387 -6.68 -6.05 -11.72
N ARG A 388 -5.49 -6.60 -11.44
CA ARG A 388 -4.43 -6.73 -12.45
C ARG A 388 -4.79 -7.78 -13.49
N GLU A 389 -5.47 -8.86 -13.06
CA GLU A 389 -5.91 -9.94 -13.93
C GLU A 389 -7.10 -9.55 -14.82
N LEU A 390 -7.90 -8.56 -14.42
CA LEU A 390 -9.02 -8.02 -15.20
C LEU A 390 -8.60 -7.15 -16.41
N GLN A 391 -7.29 -7.02 -16.68
CA GLN A 391 -6.76 -6.18 -17.76
C GLN A 391 -6.74 -6.85 -19.14
N TYR A 392 -7.35 -8.04 -19.28
CA TYR A 392 -7.42 -8.80 -20.52
C TYR A 392 -8.78 -8.70 -21.22
#